data_AF-A0A8R7R0P7-F1
#
_entry.id   AF-A0A8R7R0P7-F1
#
_cell.length_a   1.000
_cell.length_b   1.000
_cell.length_c   1.000
_cell.angle_alpha   90.00
_cell.angle_beta   90.00
_cell.angle_gamma   90.00
#
_symmetry.space_group_name_H-M   'P 1'
#
loop_
_entity.id
_entity.type
_entity.pdbx_description
1 polymer ?
#
loop_
_entity_poly.entity_id
_entity_poly.type
_entity_poly.pdbx_seq_one_letter_code
_entity_poly.pdbx_strand_id
1 'polypeptide(L)'
;MPFNLMKERLEFIDTDKCECKSTIIKGGGIGTEIETATSHIKVEPTANGGSVVKVESTYKLLPGMEVKDEITKAKDSVTGIFKATEAYLIANPDAYN
;
A
#
# COMPACT_ATOMS: atom_id res chain seq x y z
N MET A 1 18.84 6.40 13.92
CA MET A 1 17.77 7.32 13.47
C MET A 1 16.54 7.02 14.31
N PRO A 2 15.86 8.01 14.92
CA PRO A 2 14.66 7.69 15.68
C PRO A 2 13.65 7.11 14.69
N PHE A 3 13.04 5.99 15.08
CA PHE A 3 12.14 5.18 14.27
C PHE A 3 11.17 6.04 13.44
N ASN A 4 11.18 5.85 12.12
CA ASN A 4 10.18 6.40 11.21
C ASN A 4 8.83 5.71 11.50
N LEU A 5 8.13 6.20 12.52
CA LEU A 5 6.82 5.70 12.90
C LEU A 5 5.80 6.19 11.87
N MET A 6 5.28 5.28 11.06
CA MET A 6 4.11 5.51 10.22
C MET A 6 2.89 4.98 10.96
N LYS A 7 1.84 5.80 11.08
CA LYS A 7 0.53 5.36 11.52
C LYS A 7 -0.43 5.45 10.35
N GLU A 8 -1.09 4.34 10.11
CA GLU A 8 -2.08 4.20 9.07
C GLU A 8 -3.43 3.87 9.72
N ARG A 9 -4.49 4.43 9.16
CA ARG A 9 -5.87 4.16 9.53
C ARG A 9 -6.50 3.36 8.40
N LEU A 10 -7.08 2.21 8.73
CA LEU A 10 -7.94 1.49 7.82
C LEU A 10 -9.27 2.25 7.71
N GLU A 11 -9.57 2.78 6.52
CA GLU A 11 -10.83 3.48 6.24
C GLU A 11 -11.93 2.48 5.88
N PHE A 12 -11.55 1.42 5.15
CA PHE A 12 -12.49 0.44 4.63
C PHE A 12 -11.80 -0.90 4.39
N ILE A 13 -12.54 -1.98 4.62
CA ILE A 13 -12.15 -3.34 4.25
C ILE A 13 -13.39 -4.10 3.79
N ASP A 14 -13.30 -4.69 2.61
CA ASP A 14 -14.26 -5.61 2.03
C ASP A 14 -13.56 -6.96 1.85
N THR A 15 -13.90 -7.90 2.73
CA THR A 15 -13.34 -9.25 2.68
C THR A 15 -13.91 -10.06 1.53
N ASP A 16 -15.12 -9.75 1.07
CA ASP A 16 -15.79 -10.49 -0.02
C ASP A 16 -15.20 -10.09 -1.38
N LYS A 17 -14.82 -8.82 -1.53
CA LYS A 17 -14.19 -8.29 -2.76
C LYS A 17 -12.66 -8.21 -2.69
N CYS A 18 -12.05 -8.64 -1.59
CA CYS A 18 -10.61 -8.51 -1.33
C CYS A 18 -10.10 -7.09 -1.60
N GLU A 19 -10.78 -6.09 -1.05
CA GLU A 19 -10.53 -4.67 -1.28
C GLU A 19 -10.34 -3.96 0.06
N CYS A 20 -9.33 -3.11 0.18
CA CYS A 20 -9.12 -2.32 1.37
C CYS A 20 -8.60 -0.93 1.03
N LYS A 21 -9.01 0.05 1.85
CA LYS A 21 -8.59 1.43 1.73
C LYS A 21 -8.05 1.91 3.06
N SER A 22 -6.92 2.57 3.00
CA SER A 22 -6.19 3.04 4.17
C SER A 22 -5.63 4.44 3.95
N THR A 23 -5.51 5.21 5.02
CA THR A 23 -4.98 6.57 5.01
C THR A 23 -3.85 6.69 6.02
N ILE A 24 -2.72 7.24 5.60
CA ILE A 24 -1.62 7.56 6.50
C ILE A 24 -2.02 8.80 7.31
N ILE A 25 -2.16 8.63 8.61
CA ILE A 25 -2.55 9.70 9.54
C ILE A 25 -1.34 10.34 10.25
N LYS A 26 -0.17 9.69 10.23
CA LYS A 26 1.05 10.22 10.83
C LYS A 26 2.30 9.56 10.23
N GLY A 27 3.37 10.33 10.08
CA GLY A 27 4.67 9.84 9.59
C GLY A 27 4.79 9.93 8.07
N GLY A 28 5.93 9.52 7.52
CA GLY A 28 6.15 9.49 6.07
C GLY A 28 5.98 10.82 5.35
N GLY A 29 6.34 11.95 5.99
CA GLY A 29 6.20 13.28 5.40
C GLY A 29 4.81 13.94 5.55
N ILE A 30 3.86 13.26 6.23
CA ILE A 30 2.56 13.84 6.59
C ILE A 30 2.74 15.04 7.53
N GLY A 31 2.26 16.20 7.10
CA GLY A 31 2.35 17.49 7.80
C GLY A 31 3.60 18.33 7.47
N THR A 32 4.54 17.81 6.68
CA THR A 32 5.74 18.55 6.22
C THR A 32 5.76 18.78 4.72
N GLU A 33 5.47 17.75 3.95
CA GLU A 33 5.48 17.78 2.47
C GLU A 33 4.15 17.27 1.90
N ILE A 34 3.54 16.32 2.61
CA ILE A 34 2.29 15.64 2.24
C ILE A 34 1.22 16.07 3.22
N GLU A 35 0.08 16.53 2.73
CA GLU A 35 -1.11 16.83 3.53
C GLU A 35 -1.85 15.54 3.89
N THR A 36 -2.12 14.69 2.89
CA THR A 36 -2.75 13.38 3.08
C THR A 36 -2.19 12.36 2.10
N ALA A 37 -2.09 11.10 2.53
CA ALA A 37 -1.75 9.97 1.67
C ALA A 37 -2.74 8.84 1.91
N THR A 38 -3.37 8.36 0.85
CA THR A 38 -4.38 7.31 0.88
C THR A 38 -4.00 6.21 -0.09
N SER A 39 -4.03 4.97 0.37
CA SER A 39 -3.80 3.78 -0.44
C SER A 39 -5.11 3.00 -0.57
N HIS A 40 -5.38 2.54 -1.77
CA HIS A 40 -6.53 1.70 -2.09
C HIS A 40 -6.00 0.46 -2.82
N ILE A 41 -6.21 -0.69 -2.20
CA ILE A 41 -5.69 -1.98 -2.66
C ILE A 41 -6.87 -2.86 -3.00
N LYS A 42 -6.84 -3.45 -4.19
CA LYS A 42 -7.85 -4.40 -4.64
C LYS A 42 -7.18 -5.62 -5.24
N VAL A 43 -7.58 -6.81 -4.81
CA VAL A 43 -7.08 -8.08 -5.33
C VAL A 43 -8.19 -8.72 -6.16
N GLU A 44 -7.94 -8.88 -7.46
CA GLU A 44 -8.93 -9.43 -8.39
C GLU A 44 -8.45 -10.78 -8.92
N PRO A 45 -9.32 -11.81 -8.97
CA PRO A 45 -8.95 -13.09 -9.55
C PRO A 45 -8.74 -12.96 -11.07
N THR A 46 -7.86 -13.79 -11.60
CA THR A 46 -7.62 -13.92 -13.05
C THR A 46 -8.17 -15.24 -13.56
N ALA A 47 -8.51 -15.30 -14.85
CA ALA A 47 -9.00 -16.52 -15.50
C ALA A 47 -8.02 -17.70 -15.42
N ASN A 48 -6.73 -17.44 -15.18
CA ASN A 48 -5.68 -18.45 -15.11
C ASN A 48 -5.47 -19.04 -13.70
N GLY A 49 -6.35 -18.72 -12.74
CA GLY A 49 -6.24 -19.21 -11.36
C GLY A 49 -5.29 -18.40 -10.47
N GLY A 50 -4.65 -17.35 -10.99
CA GLY A 50 -3.88 -16.38 -10.20
C GLY A 50 -4.72 -15.15 -9.80
N SER A 51 -4.07 -14.12 -9.26
CA SER A 51 -4.71 -12.83 -8.95
C SER A 51 -3.88 -11.66 -9.48
N VAL A 52 -4.54 -10.50 -9.61
CA VAL A 52 -3.91 -9.21 -9.91
C VAL A 52 -4.18 -8.28 -8.75
N VAL A 53 -3.11 -7.75 -8.16
CA VAL A 53 -3.18 -6.71 -7.14
C VAL A 53 -3.13 -5.35 -7.81
N LYS A 54 -4.20 -4.56 -7.67
CA LYS A 54 -4.26 -3.16 -8.06
C LYS A 54 -4.03 -2.31 -6.83
N VAL A 55 -3.05 -1.41 -6.90
CA VAL A 55 -2.75 -0.45 -5.84
C VAL A 55 -2.86 0.96 -6.40
N GLU A 56 -3.81 1.71 -5.88
CA GLU A 56 -3.98 3.13 -6.16
C GLU A 56 -3.51 3.92 -4.94
N SER A 57 -2.47 4.74 -5.11
CA SER A 57 -1.98 5.61 -4.04
C SER A 57 -2.22 7.07 -4.43
N THR A 58 -3.02 7.75 -3.62
CA THR A 58 -3.36 9.17 -3.78
C THR A 58 -2.60 9.99 -2.76
N TYR A 59 -1.79 10.93 -3.22
CA TYR A 59 -1.03 11.84 -2.37
C TYR A 59 -1.50 13.26 -2.61
N LYS A 60 -1.89 13.95 -1.54
CA LYS A 60 -2.15 15.39 -1.54
C LYS A 60 -0.93 16.08 -0.96
N LEU A 61 -0.27 16.91 -1.75
CA LEU A 61 0.94 17.63 -1.35
C LEU A 61 0.58 19.00 -0.78
N LEU A 62 1.45 19.51 0.09
CA LEU A 62 1.36 20.91 0.51
C LEU A 62 1.73 21.85 -0.64
N PRO A 63 1.19 23.10 -0.66
CA PRO A 63 1.43 24.04 -1.75
C PRO A 63 2.92 24.30 -1.96
N GLY A 64 3.41 24.13 -3.20
CA GLY A 64 4.80 24.40 -3.57
C GLY A 64 5.78 23.23 -3.39
N MET A 65 5.30 22.05 -3.00
CA MET A 65 6.11 20.84 -2.90
C MET A 65 5.99 19.97 -4.16
N GLU A 66 7.09 19.35 -4.59
CA GLU A 66 7.14 18.43 -5.72
C GLU A 66 7.72 17.09 -5.26
N VAL A 67 6.95 15.99 -5.38
CA VAL A 67 7.27 14.71 -4.73
C VAL A 67 7.48 13.61 -5.78
N LYS A 68 8.39 13.82 -6.74
CA LYS A 68 8.64 12.85 -7.82
C LYS A 68 9.37 11.58 -7.37
N ASP A 69 10.40 11.70 -6.54
CA ASP A 69 11.22 10.55 -6.13
C ASP A 69 10.55 9.66 -5.08
N GLU A 70 9.86 10.26 -4.11
CA GLU A 70 9.20 9.52 -3.03
C GLU A 70 8.05 8.63 -3.53
N ILE A 71 7.31 9.06 -4.58
CA ILE A 71 6.25 8.24 -5.19
C ILE A 71 6.84 6.94 -5.78
N THR A 72 8.00 7.04 -6.43
CA THR A 72 8.66 5.86 -7.03
C THR A 72 9.13 4.91 -5.93
N LYS A 73 9.76 5.42 -4.87
CA LYS A 73 10.16 4.61 -3.71
C LYS A 73 8.95 3.94 -3.03
N ALA A 74 7.85 4.66 -2.88
CA ALA A 74 6.63 4.12 -2.29
C ALA A 74 6.07 2.96 -3.13
N LYS A 75 6.03 3.13 -4.45
CA LYS A 75 5.62 2.08 -5.39
C LYS A 75 6.52 0.84 -5.29
N ASP A 76 7.84 1.03 -5.26
CA ASP A 76 8.80 -0.07 -5.16
C ASP A 76 8.70 -0.80 -3.82
N SER A 77 8.49 -0.06 -2.73
CA SER A 77 8.26 -0.61 -1.39
C SER A 77 7.00 -1.50 -1.35
N VAL A 78 5.88 -1.00 -1.85
CA VAL A 78 4.62 -1.77 -1.90
C VAL A 78 4.79 -3.01 -2.78
N THR A 79 5.43 -2.86 -3.94
CA THR A 79 5.71 -3.99 -4.84
C THR A 79 6.60 -5.05 -4.15
N GLY A 80 7.60 -4.62 -3.38
CA GLY A 80 8.47 -5.50 -2.59
C GLY A 80 7.70 -6.30 -1.53
N ILE A 81 6.77 -5.66 -0.82
CA ILE A 81 5.93 -6.31 0.20
C ILE A 81 5.06 -7.39 -0.44
N PHE A 82 4.39 -7.10 -1.56
CA PHE A 82 3.55 -8.08 -2.24
C PHE A 82 4.36 -9.25 -2.79
N LYS A 83 5.53 -9.00 -3.40
CA LYS A 83 6.42 -10.07 -3.89
C LYS A 83 6.96 -10.96 -2.77
N ALA A 84 7.33 -10.38 -1.64
CA ALA A 84 7.79 -11.16 -0.49
C ALA A 84 6.66 -12.04 0.09
N THR A 85 5.45 -11.49 0.16
CA THR A 85 4.26 -12.22 0.60
C THR A 85 3.91 -13.35 -0.36
N GLU A 86 3.90 -13.08 -1.66
CA GLU A 86 3.69 -14.07 -2.72
C GLU A 86 4.70 -15.21 -2.63
N ALA A 87 6.01 -14.90 -2.54
CA ALA A 87 7.06 -15.91 -2.40
C ALA A 87 6.87 -16.78 -1.15
N TYR A 88 6.46 -16.17 -0.03
CA TYR A 88 6.17 -16.90 1.20
C TYR A 88 4.97 -17.84 1.04
N LEU A 89 3.87 -17.38 0.45
CA LEU A 89 2.66 -18.18 0.24
C LEU A 89 2.91 -19.35 -0.74
N ILE A 90 3.71 -19.13 -1.79
CA ILE A 90 4.13 -20.18 -2.72
C ILE A 90 4.96 -21.25 -2.00
N ALA A 91 5.86 -20.85 -1.11
CA ALA A 91 6.69 -21.78 -0.34
C ALA A 91 5.91 -22.50 0.77
N ASN A 92 4.75 -21.99 1.19
CA ASN A 92 3.95 -22.50 2.31
C ASN A 92 2.46 -22.62 1.91
N PRO A 93 2.10 -23.59 1.04
CA PRO A 93 0.77 -23.68 0.46
C PRO A 93 -0.35 -23.91 1.49
N ASP A 94 -0.05 -24.49 2.65
CA ASP A 94 -1.04 -24.79 3.69
C ASP A 94 -1.20 -23.69 4.76
N ALA A 95 -0.48 -22.58 4.65
CA ALA A 95 -0.48 -21.54 5.69
C ALA A 95 -1.82 -20.79 5.81
N TYR A 96 -2.59 -20.71 4.72
CA TYR A 96 -3.84 -19.93 4.63
C TYR A 96 -4.92 -20.61 3.75
N ASN A 97 -4.97 -21.95 3.77
CA ASN A 97 -5.99 -22.75 3.05
C ASN A 97 -7.34 -22.82 3.76
#